data_AF-A0A0T5Z1P5-F1
#
_entry.id   AF-A0A0T5Z1P5-F1
#
_cell.length_a   1.000
_cell.length_b   1.000
_cell.length_c   1.000
_cell.angle_alpha   90.00
_cell.angle_beta   90.00
_cell.angle_gamma   90.00
#
_symmetry.space_group_name_H-M   'P 1'
#
loop_
_entity.id
_entity.type
_entity.pdbx_description
1 polymer ?
#
loop_
_entity_poly.entity_id
_entity_poly.type
_entity_poly.pdbx_seq_one_letter_code
_entity_poly.pdbx_strand_id
1 'polypeptide(L)'
;LIGHSAGGVVARLALVQGRAPQAKALITIAAPHLGTMRAVQALDETDDPFPLSWMKSFMVGDIYDLVRDSRGVLIDLAPARPGSLLYWLNVQPHPEMAYISIIRPGPVGLGDELVPAFSQDMNSVAALAGRAEQITQPTSHQLNPVDGQLLVRVLQRL
;
A
#
# COMPACT_ATOMS: atom_id res chain seq x y z
N LEU A 1 -13.61 2.36 5.06
CA LEU A 1 -12.21 2.30 5.54
C LEU A 1 -11.37 3.20 4.68
N ILE A 2 -10.38 3.88 5.28
CA ILE A 2 -9.41 4.71 4.56
C ILE A 2 -8.02 4.19 4.95
N GLY A 3 -7.19 3.86 3.97
CA GLY A 3 -5.86 3.30 4.21
C GLY A 3 -4.80 3.99 3.36
N HIS A 4 -3.72 4.43 3.98
CA HIS A 4 -2.56 5.00 3.31
C HIS A 4 -1.46 3.95 3.19
N SER A 5 -0.78 3.89 2.05
CA SER A 5 0.35 2.99 1.81
C SER A 5 0.00 1.54 2.19
N ALA A 6 0.83 0.87 3.00
CA ALA A 6 0.57 -0.45 3.58
C ALA A 6 -0.82 -0.59 4.23
N GLY A 7 -1.31 0.47 4.89
CA GLY A 7 -2.62 0.49 5.53
C GLY A 7 -3.78 0.27 4.56
N GLY A 8 -3.62 0.63 3.28
CA GLY A 8 -4.61 0.32 2.24
C GLY A 8 -4.71 -1.18 1.95
N VAL A 9 -3.58 -1.88 1.92
CA VAL A 9 -3.52 -3.34 1.76
C VAL A 9 -4.11 -4.04 2.97
N VAL A 10 -3.75 -3.60 4.19
CA VAL A 10 -4.30 -4.14 5.44
C VAL A 10 -5.82 -3.94 5.52
N ALA A 11 -6.33 -2.76 5.14
CA ALA A 11 -7.76 -2.51 5.10
C ALA A 11 -8.47 -3.45 4.11
N ARG A 12 -7.89 -3.67 2.92
CA ARG A 12 -8.42 -4.61 1.93
C ARG A 12 -8.43 -6.05 2.46
N LEU A 13 -7.35 -6.47 3.12
CA LEU A 13 -7.25 -7.78 3.76
C LEU A 13 -8.35 -7.96 4.81
N ALA A 14 -8.56 -6.97 5.68
CA ALA A 14 -9.60 -7.01 6.71
C ALA A 14 -11.01 -7.17 6.11
N LEU A 15 -11.28 -6.54 4.96
CA LEU A 15 -12.55 -6.65 4.25
C LEU A 15 -12.76 -8.05 3.65
N VAL A 16 -11.75 -8.59 2.98
CA VAL A 16 -11.77 -9.96 2.43
C VAL A 16 -11.95 -11.01 3.53
N GLN A 17 -11.39 -10.78 4.72
CA GLN A 17 -11.55 -11.64 5.89
C GLN A 17 -12.87 -11.43 6.66
N GLY A 18 -13.76 -10.55 6.18
CA GLY A 18 -15.04 -10.27 6.83
C GLY A 18 -14.92 -9.54 8.18
N ARG A 19 -13.78 -8.90 8.47
CA ARG A 19 -13.52 -8.21 9.75
C ARG A 19 -14.13 -6.80 9.83
N ALA A 20 -14.66 -6.29 8.73
CA ALA A 20 -15.33 -4.99 8.66
C ALA A 20 -16.61 -5.05 7.81
N PRO A 21 -17.63 -5.86 8.19
CA PRO A 21 -18.78 -6.14 7.34
C PRO A 21 -19.69 -4.92 7.09
N GLN A 22 -19.64 -3.91 7.98
CA GLN A 22 -20.37 -2.64 7.83
C GLN A 22 -19.65 -1.58 6.98
N ALA A 23 -18.46 -1.87 6.43
CA ALA A 23 -17.75 -0.92 5.59
C ALA A 23 -18.49 -0.70 4.26
N LYS A 24 -18.80 0.57 3.95
CA LYS A 24 -19.48 0.96 2.69
C LYS A 24 -18.54 1.34 1.56
N ALA A 25 -17.28 1.60 1.89
CA ALA A 25 -16.26 1.99 0.92
C ALA A 25 -14.86 1.63 1.43
N LEU A 26 -13.95 1.37 0.49
CA LEU A 26 -12.51 1.34 0.71
C LEU A 26 -11.86 2.46 -0.11
N ILE A 27 -11.24 3.42 0.58
CA ILE A 27 -10.45 4.48 -0.04
C ILE A 27 -8.98 4.21 0.26
N THR A 28 -8.14 4.10 -0.76
CA THR A 28 -6.69 3.92 -0.57
C THR A 28 -5.89 5.08 -1.13
N ILE A 29 -4.89 5.55 -0.38
CA ILE A 29 -3.96 6.59 -0.80
C ILE A 29 -2.59 5.96 -0.97
N ALA A 30 -2.05 5.97 -2.19
CA ALA A 30 -0.71 5.45 -2.48
C ALA A 30 -0.42 4.00 -2.03
N ALA A 31 -1.45 3.13 -2.04
CA ALA A 31 -1.32 1.78 -1.48
C ALA A 31 -0.71 0.78 -2.48
N PRO A 32 0.32 -0.01 -2.13
CA PRO A 32 0.97 -0.96 -3.05
C PRO A 32 0.18 -2.27 -3.22
N HIS A 33 -0.96 -2.24 -3.92
CA HIS A 33 -1.85 -3.40 -4.13
C HIS A 33 -1.23 -4.57 -4.92
N LEU A 34 -0.22 -4.28 -5.75
CA LEU A 34 0.57 -5.27 -6.49
C LEU A 34 2.01 -5.38 -5.96
N GLY A 35 2.29 -4.67 -4.86
CA GLY A 35 3.58 -4.60 -4.19
C GLY A 35 4.48 -3.53 -4.78
N THR A 36 5.62 -3.32 -4.14
CA THR A 36 6.65 -2.40 -4.61
C THR A 36 8.03 -3.04 -4.55
N MET A 37 8.87 -2.76 -5.56
CA MET A 37 10.27 -3.16 -5.54
C MET A 37 11.05 -2.50 -4.40
N ARG A 38 10.57 -1.39 -3.84
CA ARG A 38 11.16 -0.77 -2.63
C ARG A 38 11.09 -1.68 -1.42
N ALA A 39 10.04 -2.52 -1.30
CA ALA A 39 9.92 -3.46 -0.19
C ALA A 39 11.00 -4.55 -0.29
N VAL A 40 11.38 -4.97 -1.50
CA VAL A 40 12.49 -5.90 -1.74
C VAL A 40 13.82 -5.24 -1.38
N GLN A 41 14.04 -3.99 -1.79
CA GLN A 41 15.26 -3.24 -1.46
C GLN A 41 15.45 -3.05 0.06
N ALA A 42 14.36 -2.75 0.79
CA ALA A 42 14.40 -2.64 2.24
C ALA A 42 14.70 -3.98 2.95
N LEU A 43 14.26 -5.11 2.39
CA LEU A 43 14.62 -6.44 2.88
C LEU A 43 16.11 -6.73 2.64
N ASP A 44 16.63 -6.44 1.45
CA ASP A 44 18.04 -6.64 1.12
C ASP A 44 18.97 -5.77 1.99
N GLU A 45 18.54 -4.57 2.37
CA GLU A 45 19.30 -3.68 3.28
C GLU A 45 19.33 -4.17 4.75
N THR A 46 18.46 -5.12 5.13
CA THR A 46 18.37 -5.66 6.50
C THR A 46 18.88 -7.08 6.67
N ASP A 47 19.34 -7.74 5.59
CA ASP A 47 19.92 -9.09 5.60
C ASP A 47 21.46 -9.10 5.81
N ASP A 48 22.04 -8.05 6.42
CA ASP A 48 23.47 -8.00 6.73
C ASP A 48 23.87 -9.01 7.83
N PRO A 49 24.94 -9.81 7.62
CA PRO A 49 25.43 -10.73 8.63
C PRO A 49 26.02 -10.00 9.84
N PHE A 50 25.94 -10.62 11.01
CA PHE A 50 26.66 -10.16 12.21
C PHE A 50 28.17 -10.12 11.91
N PRO A 51 28.90 -9.01 12.18
CA PRO A 51 28.54 -7.86 13.03
C PRO A 51 28.12 -6.57 12.29
N LEU A 52 27.93 -6.60 10.96
CA LEU A 52 27.61 -5.41 10.15
C LEU A 52 26.23 -4.81 10.50
N SER A 53 25.27 -5.69 10.80
CA SER A 53 23.92 -5.33 11.28
C SER A 53 23.95 -4.46 12.54
N TRP A 54 24.84 -4.78 13.49
CA TRP A 54 24.97 -4.06 14.77
C TRP A 54 25.62 -2.68 14.58
N MET A 55 26.63 -2.60 13.71
CA MET A 55 27.29 -1.34 13.37
C MET A 55 26.35 -0.38 12.63
N LYS A 56 25.46 -0.88 11.77
CA LYS A 56 24.42 -0.06 11.12
C LYS A 56 23.35 0.41 12.09
N SER A 57 22.85 -0.42 13.00
CA SER A 57 21.97 0.03 14.09
C SER A 57 22.59 1.19 14.89
N PHE A 58 23.89 1.09 15.20
CA PHE A 58 24.62 2.12 15.95
C PHE A 58 24.83 3.43 15.16
N MET A 59 24.94 3.36 13.83
CA MET A 59 25.19 4.51 12.95
C MET A 59 23.91 5.16 12.39
N VAL A 60 22.81 4.40 12.25
CA VAL A 60 21.57 4.80 11.56
C VAL A 60 20.38 4.92 12.52
N GLY A 61 20.43 4.33 13.72
CA GLY A 61 19.42 4.49 14.77
C GLY A 61 18.06 3.82 14.47
N ASP A 62 16.98 4.40 15.04
CA ASP A 62 15.60 3.88 15.13
C ASP A 62 14.99 3.36 13.81
N ILE A 63 15.50 3.79 12.64
CA ILE A 63 15.03 3.36 11.32
C ILE A 63 15.41 1.89 11.06
N TYR A 64 16.59 1.45 11.51
CA TYR A 64 17.03 0.07 11.30
C TYR A 64 16.18 -0.93 12.10
N ASP A 65 15.90 -0.60 13.36
CA ASP A 65 15.07 -1.43 14.23
C ASP A 65 13.61 -1.44 13.76
N LEU A 66 13.08 -0.30 13.29
CA LEU A 66 11.74 -0.22 12.69
C LEU A 66 11.59 -1.09 11.42
N VAL A 67 12.59 -1.12 10.54
CA VAL A 67 12.56 -1.94 9.31
C VAL A 67 12.70 -3.43 9.66
N ARG A 68 13.55 -3.78 10.63
CA ARG A 68 13.72 -5.15 11.13
C ARG A 68 12.44 -5.68 11.81
N ASP A 69 11.79 -4.87 12.64
CA ASP A 69 10.53 -5.24 13.30
C ASP A 69 9.36 -5.28 12.30
N SER A 70 9.44 -4.52 11.21
CA SER A 70 8.44 -4.50 10.12
C SER A 70 8.72 -5.50 8.99
N ARG A 71 9.69 -6.41 9.14
CA ARG A 71 10.11 -7.38 8.11
C ARG A 71 8.94 -8.20 7.55
N GLY A 72 7.98 -8.56 8.39
CA GLY A 72 6.75 -9.25 7.96
C GLY A 72 5.91 -8.42 7.00
N VAL A 73 5.70 -7.13 7.31
CA VAL A 73 4.99 -6.18 6.44
C VAL A 73 5.74 -5.98 5.12
N LEU A 74 7.06 -5.95 5.13
CA LEU A 74 7.86 -5.82 3.91
C LEU A 74 7.77 -7.05 3.01
N ILE A 75 7.79 -8.26 3.58
CA ILE A 75 7.54 -9.50 2.84
C ILE A 75 6.12 -9.50 2.25
N ASP A 76 5.14 -9.05 3.02
CA ASP A 76 3.74 -8.98 2.61
C ASP A 76 3.47 -7.90 1.56
N LEU A 77 4.36 -6.92 1.39
CA LEU A 77 4.27 -5.86 0.38
C LEU A 77 5.23 -6.06 -0.79
N ALA A 78 6.01 -7.14 -0.78
CA ALA A 78 6.82 -7.54 -1.93
C ALA A 78 5.89 -7.86 -3.13
N PRO A 79 6.37 -7.65 -4.37
CA PRO A 79 5.56 -7.84 -5.57
C PRO A 79 4.79 -9.17 -5.59
N ALA A 80 3.53 -9.12 -6.03
CA ALA A 80 2.66 -10.28 -6.04
C ALA A 80 3.25 -11.44 -6.87
N ARG A 81 3.48 -12.60 -6.22
CA ARG A 81 3.96 -13.84 -6.83
C ARG A 81 3.27 -15.03 -6.17
N PRO A 82 3.08 -16.17 -6.86
CA PRO A 82 2.48 -17.36 -6.24
C PRO A 82 3.11 -17.67 -4.88
N GLY A 83 2.27 -17.77 -3.85
CA GLY A 83 2.69 -17.97 -2.45
C GLY A 83 2.83 -16.70 -1.60
N SER A 84 2.73 -15.49 -2.17
CA SER A 84 2.73 -14.24 -1.40
C SER A 84 1.33 -13.81 -0.95
N LEU A 85 1.25 -13.01 0.12
CA LEU A 85 -0.01 -12.45 0.61
C LEU A 85 -0.73 -11.67 -0.49
N LEU A 86 -0.04 -10.78 -1.20
CA LEU A 86 -0.66 -9.97 -2.26
C LEU A 86 -1.21 -10.83 -3.39
N TYR A 87 -0.51 -11.91 -3.77
CA TYR A 87 -1.01 -12.83 -4.79
C TYR A 87 -2.31 -13.48 -4.33
N TRP A 88 -2.34 -14.02 -3.11
CA TRP A 88 -3.57 -14.61 -2.54
C TRP A 88 -4.69 -13.57 -2.46
N LEU A 89 -4.40 -12.38 -1.94
CA LEU A 89 -5.39 -11.32 -1.74
C LEU A 89 -5.97 -10.81 -3.06
N ASN A 90 -5.15 -10.68 -4.11
CA ASN A 90 -5.56 -10.16 -5.43
C ASN A 90 -6.53 -11.08 -6.19
N VAL A 91 -6.67 -12.34 -5.78
CA VAL A 91 -7.60 -13.31 -6.39
C VAL A 91 -8.82 -13.60 -5.51
N GLN A 92 -8.91 -13.05 -4.29
CA GLN A 92 -10.06 -13.30 -3.43
C GLN A 92 -11.31 -12.53 -3.90
N PRO A 93 -12.51 -13.07 -3.66
CA PRO A 93 -13.74 -12.30 -3.77
C PRO A 93 -13.69 -11.08 -2.84
N HIS A 94 -13.91 -9.90 -3.43
CA HIS A 94 -13.97 -8.64 -2.71
C HIS A 94 -15.43 -8.22 -2.55
N PRO A 95 -15.87 -7.77 -1.35
CA PRO A 95 -17.27 -7.45 -1.08
C PRO A 95 -17.79 -6.34 -2.01
N GLU A 96 -19.09 -6.36 -2.33
CA GLU A 96 -19.72 -5.34 -3.16
C GLU A 96 -19.86 -4.02 -2.39
N MET A 97 -18.99 -3.06 -2.69
CA MET A 97 -18.96 -1.72 -2.09
C MET A 97 -18.15 -0.76 -2.97
N ALA A 98 -18.09 0.52 -2.60
CA ALA A 98 -17.28 1.49 -3.33
C ALA A 98 -15.77 1.29 -3.11
N TYR A 99 -14.99 1.26 -4.19
CA TYR A 99 -13.53 1.22 -4.16
C TYR A 99 -12.97 2.48 -4.80
N ILE A 100 -12.09 3.19 -4.12
CA ILE A 100 -11.48 4.43 -4.62
C ILE A 100 -9.97 4.37 -4.42
N SER A 101 -9.22 4.55 -5.50
CA SER A 101 -7.75 4.63 -5.49
C SER A 101 -7.32 6.09 -5.69
N ILE A 102 -6.72 6.68 -4.66
CA ILE A 102 -6.04 7.97 -4.74
C ILE A 102 -4.58 7.68 -5.11
N ILE A 103 -4.27 7.94 -6.38
CA ILE A 103 -3.00 7.63 -7.03
C ILE A 103 -2.08 8.85 -6.99
N ARG A 104 -0.84 8.62 -6.60
CA ARG A 104 0.28 9.55 -6.69
C ARG A 104 1.07 9.26 -7.97
N PRO A 105 0.90 10.07 -9.02
CA PRO A 105 1.56 9.82 -10.30
C PRO A 105 3.06 10.12 -10.27
N GLY A 106 3.53 10.91 -9.30
CA GLY A 106 4.87 11.49 -9.31
C GLY A 106 5.11 12.41 -10.51
N PRO A 107 6.34 12.96 -10.67
CA PRO A 107 6.65 13.94 -11.71
C PRO A 107 6.51 13.43 -13.14
N VAL A 108 6.67 12.12 -13.35
CA VAL A 108 6.70 11.48 -14.67
C VAL A 108 5.51 10.54 -14.92
N GLY A 109 4.51 10.52 -14.02
CA GLY A 109 3.31 9.69 -14.18
C GLY A 109 3.47 8.21 -13.82
N LEU A 110 4.66 7.78 -13.36
CA LEU A 110 4.96 6.37 -13.12
C LEU A 110 4.72 5.90 -11.67
N GLY A 111 4.41 6.82 -10.76
CA GLY A 111 4.27 6.54 -9.33
C GLY A 111 5.02 7.55 -8.47
N ASP A 112 4.78 7.48 -7.17
CA ASP A 112 5.57 8.25 -6.19
C ASP A 112 6.93 7.59 -5.93
N GLU A 113 7.69 8.16 -4.99
CA GLU A 113 9.02 7.70 -4.61
C GLU A 113 9.06 6.25 -4.07
N LEU A 114 7.93 5.72 -3.58
CA LEU A 114 7.82 4.40 -2.95
C LEU A 114 7.03 3.38 -3.78
N VAL A 115 5.95 3.78 -4.45
CA VAL A 115 4.97 2.86 -5.03
C VAL A 115 4.68 3.23 -6.49
N PRO A 116 4.87 2.31 -7.46
CA PRO A 116 4.49 2.55 -8.84
C PRO A 116 2.99 2.83 -9.01
N ALA A 117 2.61 3.76 -9.89
CA ALA A 117 1.22 4.18 -10.08
C ALA A 117 0.28 3.01 -10.42
N PHE A 118 0.73 2.07 -11.26
CA PHE A 118 -0.05 0.87 -11.59
C PHE A 118 -0.34 0.00 -10.36
N SER A 119 0.59 -0.04 -9.39
CA SER A 119 0.39 -0.77 -8.14
C SER A 119 -0.52 -0.01 -7.17
N GLN A 120 -0.70 1.30 -7.33
CA GLN A 120 -1.62 2.09 -6.50
C GLN A 120 -3.08 1.93 -6.93
N ASP A 121 -3.30 1.59 -8.19
CA ASP A 121 -4.61 1.44 -8.78
C ASP A 121 -5.22 0.05 -8.49
N MET A 122 -6.34 0.04 -7.77
CA MET A 122 -7.10 -1.19 -7.53
C MET A 122 -7.67 -1.79 -8.81
N ASN A 123 -7.81 -1.06 -9.92
CA ASN A 123 -8.22 -1.66 -11.20
C ASN A 123 -7.14 -2.56 -11.81
N SER A 124 -5.88 -2.42 -11.39
CA SER A 124 -4.81 -3.35 -11.78
C SER A 124 -4.90 -4.69 -11.03
N VAL A 125 -5.80 -4.80 -10.05
CA VAL A 125 -6.09 -6.05 -9.32
C VAL A 125 -7.23 -6.77 -10.04
N ALA A 126 -6.99 -8.00 -10.50
CA ALA A 126 -7.95 -8.74 -11.31
C ALA A 126 -9.36 -8.83 -10.69
N ALA A 127 -9.46 -9.08 -9.38
CA ALA A 127 -10.74 -9.17 -8.67
C ALA A 127 -11.50 -7.83 -8.51
N LEU A 128 -10.85 -6.71 -8.78
CA LEU A 128 -11.38 -5.34 -8.65
C LEU A 128 -11.35 -4.56 -9.98
N ALA A 129 -10.90 -5.16 -11.07
CA ALA A 129 -10.82 -4.53 -12.38
C ALA A 129 -12.18 -4.01 -12.83
N GLY A 130 -12.25 -2.71 -13.14
CA GLY A 130 -13.48 -2.02 -13.53
C GLY A 130 -14.42 -1.66 -12.38
N ARG A 131 -14.06 -1.97 -11.13
CA ARG A 131 -14.89 -1.70 -9.93
C ARG A 131 -14.39 -0.53 -9.09
N ALA A 132 -13.16 -0.06 -9.33
CA ALA A 132 -12.57 1.01 -8.55
C ALA A 132 -12.58 2.34 -9.31
N GLU A 133 -12.96 3.42 -8.63
CA GLU A 133 -12.74 4.78 -9.10
C GLU A 133 -11.26 5.16 -8.91
N GLN A 134 -10.70 5.90 -9.87
CA GLN A 134 -9.34 6.43 -9.79
C GLN A 134 -9.38 7.94 -9.62
N ILE A 135 -8.62 8.45 -8.66
CA ILE A 135 -8.39 9.88 -8.46
C ILE A 135 -6.89 10.10 -8.45
N THR A 136 -6.40 10.93 -9.35
CA THR A 136 -4.98 11.30 -9.36
C THR A 136 -4.77 12.53 -8.49
N GLN A 137 -3.83 12.48 -7.56
CA GLN A 137 -3.41 13.64 -6.77
C GLN A 137 -1.88 13.77 -6.77
N PRO A 138 -1.32 14.75 -7.50
CA PRO A 138 0.13 14.91 -7.70
C PRO A 138 0.81 15.52 -6.47
N THR A 139 0.97 14.72 -5.42
CA THR A 139 1.76 15.05 -4.23
C THR A 139 2.76 13.93 -3.94
N SER A 140 3.64 14.11 -2.96
CA SER A 140 4.54 13.06 -2.47
C SER A 140 3.77 11.87 -1.86
N HIS A 141 4.50 10.79 -1.54
CA HIS A 141 3.91 9.60 -0.93
C HIS A 141 3.28 9.91 0.43
N GLN A 142 3.92 10.76 1.23
CA GLN A 142 3.41 11.14 2.55
C GLN A 142 2.03 11.81 2.48
N LEU A 143 1.22 11.55 3.51
CA LEU A 143 -0.03 12.28 3.69
C LEU A 143 0.25 13.76 3.89
N ASN A 144 -0.65 14.59 3.35
CA ASN A 144 -0.59 16.03 3.48
C ASN A 144 -2.00 16.63 3.62
N PRO A 145 -2.14 17.91 4.02
CA PRO A 145 -3.45 18.51 4.25
C PRO A 145 -4.41 18.48 3.05
N VAL A 146 -3.90 18.44 1.81
CA VAL A 146 -4.73 18.36 0.61
C VAL A 146 -5.46 17.02 0.53
N ASP A 147 -4.89 15.94 1.09
CA ASP A 147 -5.58 14.66 1.22
C ASP A 147 -6.84 14.77 2.06
N GLY A 148 -6.80 15.53 3.16
CA GLY A 148 -7.98 15.77 3.99
C GLY A 148 -9.10 16.45 3.19
N GLN A 149 -8.76 17.46 2.40
CA GLN A 149 -9.72 18.16 1.55
C GLN A 149 -10.30 17.26 0.45
N LEU A 150 -9.46 16.42 -0.15
CA LEU A 150 -9.93 15.42 -1.12
C LEU A 150 -10.86 14.41 -0.46
N LEU A 151 -10.47 13.87 0.70
CA LEU A 151 -11.27 12.90 1.44
C LEU A 151 -12.64 13.46 1.81
N VAL A 152 -12.74 14.71 2.26
CA VAL A 152 -14.04 15.34 2.53
C VAL A 152 -14.93 15.34 1.28
N ARG A 153 -14.39 15.74 0.12
CA ARG A 153 -15.14 15.75 -1.15
C ARG A 153 -15.58 14.34 -1.58
N VAL A 154 -14.71 13.36 -1.40
CA VAL A 154 -15.01 11.95 -1.72
C VAL A 154 -16.07 11.39 -0.79
N LEU A 155 -15.99 11.68 0.51
CA LEU A 155 -16.94 11.19 1.51
C LEU A 155 -18.33 11.82 1.35
N GLN A 156 -18.43 13.05 0.86
CA GLN A 156 -19.72 13.73 0.64
C GLN A 156 -20.59 13.08 -0.46
N ARG A 157 -20.01 12.23 -1.31
CA ARG A 157 -20.71 11.56 -2.42
C ARG A 157 -20.87 10.04 -2.23
N LEU A 158 -20.50 9.52 -1.05
CA LEU A 158 -20.65 8.10 -0.65
C LEU A 158 -21.85 7.92 0.28
#